data_AF-A0A1A8ZSV4-F1
#
_entry.id   AF-A0A1A8ZSV4-F1
#
_cell.length_a   1.000
_cell.length_b   1.000
_cell.length_c   1.000
_cell.angle_alpha   90.00
_cell.angle_beta   90.00
_cell.angle_gamma   90.00
#
_symmetry.space_group_name_H-M   'P 1'
#
loop_
_entity.id
_entity.type
_entity.pdbx_description
1 polymer ?
#
loop_
_entity_poly.entity_id
_entity_poly.type
_entity_poly.pdbx_seq_one_letter_code
_entity_poly.pdbx_strand_id
1 'polypeptide(L)'
;MAVTTGDDVLGLVIPDGREPPVADALRAAPLGPMIGPPLEEPDLADGCSDHRGVPHGGLTSWKMRRVRLDLDSIDWASLTHAYGSAEDVPGLIRDLRSSDAEVRSAAMYELYGNIYHQGTRYEASAYAVPFLLELLADPATPARHEVIQLLSCLAVGYTPYDIPAGGFPIAEIRNDLAQVPEETWRRWSQAMKDWYEVVSTGQRRPLPLTKPERRLLETRHALAAYDAVRAGVPLLLSCLADPDAEVVGEAIHALAWFSEEMTSIRPRLLDIASDDQRPAQTVGAALVALGLVGGALTQPVADLLDRNLAGTDPDLRWAAAVAWAQLAGEEVPEAAIAELRGWAAAVRQQDTGQTIWEASPSYVALDVLDAFAAPVAAQVRSDLVAAVLAEQPTSNWHNHFNVVLGYAFPRMESDHGRGFEELTAAQRAAVAWLIDNPHVFGSSGPQGPLRQHGLPTTHEALRAYAGLIG
;
A
#
# COMPACT_ATOMS: atom_id res chain seq x y z
N MET A 1 -3.66 -13.70 26.54
CA MET A 1 -2.90 -12.80 25.64
C MET A 1 -3.89 -11.95 24.86
N ALA A 2 -3.85 -10.63 25.04
CA ALA A 2 -4.83 -9.71 24.47
C ALA A 2 -4.63 -9.59 22.94
N VAL A 3 -5.73 -9.74 22.20
CA VAL A 3 -5.85 -9.44 20.77
C VAL A 3 -6.41 -8.02 20.71
N THR A 4 -5.64 -7.08 20.20
CA THR A 4 -6.12 -5.74 19.86
C THR A 4 -6.90 -5.81 18.54
N THR A 5 -8.04 -5.13 18.51
CA THR A 5 -8.87 -4.92 17.33
C THR A 5 -8.10 -4.13 16.27
N GLY A 6 -8.27 -4.50 15.00
CA GLY A 6 -7.65 -3.84 13.85
C GLY A 6 -7.96 -2.34 13.78
N ASP A 7 -6.99 -1.56 14.29
CA ASP A 7 -6.50 -0.29 13.76
C ASP A 7 -4.95 -0.22 13.89
N ASP A 8 -4.30 -1.35 14.24
CA ASP A 8 -2.85 -1.50 14.26
C ASP A 8 -2.41 -2.39 13.10
N VAL A 9 -2.24 -1.79 11.92
CA VAL A 9 -1.43 -2.39 10.86
C VAL A 9 -0.01 -1.85 11.03
N LEU A 10 0.89 -2.72 11.48
CA LEU A 10 2.35 -2.58 11.48
C LEU A 10 2.85 -1.23 12.01
N GLY A 11 2.87 -1.09 13.33
CA GLY A 11 3.91 -0.28 13.95
C GLY A 11 5.26 -0.86 13.51
N LEU A 12 6.00 -0.11 12.68
CA LEU A 12 7.45 -0.27 12.59
C LEU A 12 7.96 -0.46 14.02
N VAL A 13 8.82 -1.45 14.25
CA VAL A 13 9.52 -1.59 15.52
C VAL A 13 10.38 -0.33 15.68
N ILE A 14 9.84 0.64 16.41
CA ILE A 14 10.51 1.86 16.87
C ILE A 14 11.56 1.42 17.90
N PRO A 15 12.87 1.64 17.68
CA PRO A 15 13.83 1.57 18.75
C PRO A 15 13.56 2.78 19.67
N ASP A 16 13.17 2.50 20.92
CA ASP A 16 12.83 3.44 21.99
C ASP A 16 11.50 4.19 21.88
N GLY A 17 10.46 3.58 22.47
CA GLY A 17 9.12 4.14 22.65
C GLY A 17 9.07 5.40 23.53
N ARG A 18 9.32 6.57 22.91
CA ARG A 18 8.98 7.88 23.46
C ARG A 18 8.01 8.60 22.53
N GLU A 19 6.85 8.97 23.06
CA GLU A 19 5.90 9.88 22.40
C GLU A 19 6.54 11.27 22.19
N PRO A 20 6.19 12.00 21.11
CA PRO A 20 6.86 13.25 20.75
C PRO A 20 6.47 14.41 21.69
N PRO A 21 7.43 15.27 22.08
CA PRO A 21 7.16 16.49 22.82
C PRO A 21 6.67 17.61 21.88
N VAL A 22 5.54 18.22 22.24
CA VAL A 22 5.02 19.46 21.64
C VAL A 22 6.08 20.56 21.79
N ALA A 23 6.70 20.99 20.69
CA ALA A 23 7.70 22.05 20.70
C ALA A 23 7.05 23.43 20.47
N ASP A 24 6.92 24.17 21.57
CA ASP A 24 6.75 25.62 21.61
C ASP A 24 7.95 26.32 20.94
N ALA A 25 7.88 26.60 19.64
CA ALA A 25 8.75 27.60 19.02
C ALA A 25 8.13 28.08 17.72
N LEU A 26 7.70 29.35 17.68
CA LEU A 26 7.90 30.33 16.60
C LEU A 26 6.99 31.54 16.85
N ARG A 27 7.55 32.58 17.49
CA ARG A 27 6.97 33.92 17.50
C ARG A 27 7.78 34.84 16.59
N ALA A 28 7.06 35.39 15.62
CA ALA A 28 7.19 36.72 15.03
C ALA A 28 8.24 36.96 13.92
N ALA A 29 7.74 37.12 12.69
CA ALA A 29 8.11 38.21 11.79
C ALA A 29 6.98 38.43 10.75
N PRO A 30 6.61 39.69 10.38
CA PRO A 30 5.56 39.95 9.41
C PRO A 30 6.14 40.22 8.03
N LEU A 31 5.51 39.74 6.96
CA LEU A 31 5.77 40.24 5.61
C LEU A 31 4.46 40.47 4.84
N GLY A 32 4.42 41.63 4.17
CA GLY A 32 3.32 42.13 3.37
C GLY A 32 3.17 41.44 2.01
N PRO A 33 2.25 41.92 1.16
CA PRO A 33 1.78 41.17 0.01
C PRO A 33 2.71 41.35 -1.20
N MET A 34 2.70 40.39 -2.13
CA MET A 34 2.25 40.55 -3.52
C MET A 34 2.84 39.49 -4.49
N ILE A 35 1.93 38.75 -5.14
CA ILE A 35 1.82 38.41 -6.58
C ILE A 35 3.10 38.05 -7.37
N GLY A 36 3.12 36.82 -7.91
CA GLY A 36 3.96 36.39 -9.04
C GLY A 36 3.12 35.95 -10.27
N PRO A 37 3.65 36.06 -11.52
CA PRO A 37 2.87 36.07 -12.77
C PRO A 37 2.72 34.67 -13.44
N PRO A 38 1.83 34.54 -14.46
CA PRO A 38 1.61 33.27 -15.17
C PRO A 38 2.71 32.98 -16.21
N LEU A 39 2.99 31.69 -16.43
CA LEU A 39 3.92 31.19 -17.43
C LEU A 39 3.20 31.01 -18.80
N GLU A 40 3.74 31.60 -19.86
CA GLU A 40 3.33 31.42 -21.26
C GLU A 40 4.11 30.27 -21.94
N GLU A 41 3.42 29.52 -22.80
CA GLU A 41 3.98 28.48 -23.69
C GLU A 41 4.48 29.10 -25.02
N PRO A 42 5.57 28.58 -25.64
CA PRO A 42 5.95 29.00 -26.97
C PRO A 42 5.52 28.03 -28.09
N ASP A 43 5.11 28.65 -29.19
CA ASP A 43 4.72 28.13 -30.51
C ASP A 43 5.60 27.02 -31.10
N LEU A 44 4.95 26.04 -31.73
CA LEU A 44 5.56 25.12 -32.70
C LEU A 44 5.19 25.56 -34.13
N ALA A 45 6.20 25.92 -34.92
CA ALA A 45 6.09 26.10 -36.36
C ALA A 45 7.16 25.27 -37.11
N ASP A 46 6.65 24.28 -37.83
CA ASP A 46 6.99 23.79 -39.19
C ASP A 46 8.44 23.57 -39.67
N GLY A 47 8.66 22.40 -40.30
CA GLY A 47 9.86 22.11 -41.10
C GLY A 47 10.08 20.64 -41.46
N CYS A 48 9.52 20.21 -42.59
CA CYS A 48 9.58 18.88 -43.19
C CYS A 48 10.95 18.51 -43.81
N SER A 49 11.37 17.22 -43.75
CA SER A 49 11.76 16.33 -44.88
C SER A 49 12.89 15.28 -44.62
N ASP A 50 12.50 14.00 -44.76
CA ASP A 50 13.12 12.84 -45.43
C ASP A 50 14.65 12.57 -45.38
N HIS A 51 15.08 11.44 -44.77
CA HIS A 51 15.68 10.28 -45.47
C HIS A 51 16.31 9.20 -44.54
N ARG A 52 16.27 7.97 -45.07
CA ARG A 52 16.66 6.66 -44.53
C ARG A 52 18.07 6.58 -43.91
N GLY A 53 18.15 5.83 -42.82
CA GLY A 53 19.38 5.21 -42.32
C GLY A 53 19.15 4.55 -40.96
N VAL A 54 19.21 3.22 -40.89
CA VAL A 54 19.31 2.49 -39.61
C VAL A 54 20.76 2.61 -39.13
N PRO A 55 20.98 2.97 -37.85
CA PRO A 55 22.10 2.39 -37.12
C PRO A 55 21.67 1.83 -35.78
N HIS A 56 22.20 0.64 -35.48
CA HIS A 56 22.34 0.13 -34.12
C HIS A 56 23.12 1.15 -33.27
N GLY A 57 22.46 1.73 -32.26
CA GLY A 57 23.06 2.55 -31.21
C GLY A 57 22.31 2.20 -29.92
N GLY A 58 22.97 1.69 -28.89
CA GLY A 58 23.79 2.54 -28.02
C GLY A 58 22.85 3.14 -27.00
N LEU A 59 22.76 2.50 -25.82
CA LEU A 59 22.04 2.98 -24.64
C LEU A 59 22.33 4.47 -24.47
N THR A 60 21.39 5.31 -24.87
CA THR A 60 21.52 6.75 -24.70
C THR A 60 21.42 7.02 -23.22
N SER A 61 22.58 7.35 -22.66
CA SER A 61 22.78 7.92 -21.34
C SER A 61 21.66 8.89 -21.01
N TRP A 62 20.96 8.65 -19.91
CA TRP A 62 20.16 9.65 -19.22
C TRP A 62 21.11 10.77 -18.78
N LYS A 63 21.40 11.72 -19.66
CA LYS A 63 21.97 13.00 -19.26
C LYS A 63 20.82 13.80 -18.66
N MET A 64 20.46 13.50 -17.41
CA MET A 64 19.97 14.57 -16.56
C MET A 64 21.07 15.64 -16.61
N ARG A 65 20.78 16.77 -17.26
CA ARG A 65 21.49 18.00 -16.91
C ARG A 65 21.40 18.07 -15.39
N ARG A 66 22.53 18.23 -14.70
CA ARG A 66 22.61 18.53 -13.27
C ARG A 66 21.88 19.85 -12.98
N VAL A 67 20.57 19.87 -13.13
CA VAL A 67 19.71 20.88 -12.55
C VAL A 67 19.38 20.29 -11.20
N ARG A 68 20.10 20.76 -10.18
CA ARG A 68 19.70 20.51 -8.80
C ARG A 68 18.45 21.35 -8.59
N LEU A 69 17.34 20.70 -8.26
CA LEU A 69 16.09 21.35 -7.93
C LEU A 69 16.32 22.24 -6.70
N ASP A 70 15.68 23.40 -6.72
CA ASP A 70 15.78 24.35 -5.63
C ASP A 70 14.63 24.13 -4.65
N LEU A 71 14.93 23.52 -3.50
CA LEU A 71 13.96 23.30 -2.41
C LEU A 71 13.34 24.63 -1.97
N ASP A 72 14.09 25.72 -1.99
CA ASP A 72 13.67 27.02 -1.49
C ASP A 72 12.80 27.80 -2.50
N SER A 73 12.65 27.27 -3.73
CA SER A 73 11.78 27.87 -4.75
C SER A 73 10.29 27.57 -4.57
N ILE A 74 9.95 26.59 -3.73
CA ILE A 74 8.57 26.21 -3.42
C ILE A 74 8.12 26.94 -2.16
N ASP A 75 6.92 27.52 -2.17
CA ASP A 75 6.29 28.09 -0.98
C ASP A 75 5.72 26.98 -0.08
N TRP A 76 6.60 26.27 0.61
CA TRP A 76 6.25 25.16 1.50
C TRP A 76 5.30 25.55 2.62
N ALA A 77 5.37 26.81 3.07
CA ALA A 77 4.48 27.33 4.10
C ALA A 77 3.00 27.32 3.66
N SER A 78 2.76 27.46 2.35
CA SER A 78 1.42 27.40 1.73
C SER A 78 0.89 26.00 1.47
N LEU A 79 1.75 24.97 1.53
CA LEU A 79 1.39 23.57 1.39
C LEU A 79 1.04 22.99 2.75
N THR A 80 0.22 21.92 2.75
CA THR A 80 -0.12 21.22 3.98
C THR A 80 0.36 19.78 4.01
N HIS A 81 0.66 19.30 5.22
CA HIS A 81 0.88 17.90 5.59
C HIS A 81 0.01 17.51 6.81
N ALA A 82 0.24 16.35 7.42
CA ALA A 82 -0.57 15.82 8.52
C ALA A 82 -0.86 16.80 9.68
N TYR A 83 0.09 17.67 10.03
CA TYR A 83 0.02 18.55 11.20
C TYR A 83 -0.16 20.03 10.84
N GLY A 84 -0.36 20.38 9.57
CA GLY A 84 -0.56 21.76 9.14
C GLY A 84 0.41 22.17 8.04
N SER A 85 1.05 23.34 8.19
CA SER A 85 2.00 23.90 7.21
C SER A 85 3.20 22.98 7.00
N ALA A 86 3.73 22.92 5.77
CA ALA A 86 4.87 22.07 5.42
C ALA A 86 6.23 22.79 5.37
N GLU A 87 6.37 23.91 6.07
CA GLU A 87 7.59 24.73 6.11
C GLU A 87 8.83 23.99 6.65
N ASP A 88 8.62 22.91 7.40
CA ASP A 88 9.64 22.05 8.00
C ASP A 88 10.23 21.00 7.03
N VAL A 89 9.43 20.57 6.03
CA VAL A 89 9.79 19.51 5.06
C VAL A 89 11.13 19.74 4.35
N PRO A 90 11.48 20.97 3.90
CA PRO A 90 12.79 21.23 3.28
C PRO A 90 13.97 20.98 4.21
N GLY A 91 13.80 21.20 5.51
CA GLY A 91 14.82 20.90 6.51
C GLY A 91 15.04 19.40 6.61
N LEU A 92 13.94 18.65 6.76
CA LEU A 92 13.96 17.19 6.86
C LEU A 92 14.60 16.53 5.63
N ILE A 93 14.26 16.97 4.41
CA ILE A 93 14.87 16.43 3.17
C ILE A 93 16.38 16.67 3.13
N ARG A 94 16.87 17.82 3.61
CA ARG A 94 18.32 18.09 3.68
C ARG A 94 18.99 17.21 4.73
N ASP A 95 18.34 16.99 5.86
CA ASP A 95 18.85 16.20 6.98
C ASP A 95 19.03 14.72 6.64
N LEU A 96 18.32 14.19 5.64
CA LEU A 96 18.58 12.85 5.06
C LEU A 96 20.02 12.70 4.51
N ARG A 97 20.73 13.80 4.23
CA ARG A 97 22.15 13.78 3.82
C ARG A 97 23.13 14.06 4.96
N SER A 98 22.65 14.20 6.19
CA SER A 98 23.51 14.46 7.33
C SER A 98 24.56 13.36 7.48
N SER A 99 25.77 13.73 7.88
CA SER A 99 26.79 12.75 8.27
C SER A 99 26.42 12.00 9.55
N ASP A 100 25.54 12.58 10.37
CA ASP A 100 25.03 11.98 11.60
C ASP A 100 23.85 11.04 11.30
N ALA A 101 23.97 9.78 11.71
CA ALA A 101 22.95 8.76 11.48
C ALA A 101 21.67 9.01 12.26
N GLU A 102 21.76 9.58 13.47
CA GLU A 102 20.59 9.88 14.30
C GLU A 102 19.77 11.01 13.67
N VAL A 103 20.44 12.02 13.10
CA VAL A 103 19.78 13.11 12.37
C VAL A 103 19.05 12.57 11.14
N ARG A 104 19.67 11.66 10.38
CA ARG A 104 19.01 11.03 9.23
C ARG A 104 17.79 10.21 9.65
N SER A 105 17.94 9.38 10.69
CA SER A 105 16.86 8.53 11.19
C SER A 105 15.69 9.37 11.71
N ALA A 106 15.95 10.45 12.45
CA ALA A 106 14.92 11.37 12.92
C ALA A 106 14.24 12.08 11.75
N ALA A 107 15.00 12.56 10.76
CA ALA A 107 14.43 13.20 9.58
C ALA A 107 13.55 12.25 8.75
N MET A 108 13.97 10.99 8.59
CA MET A 108 13.16 9.97 7.94
C MET A 108 11.87 9.71 8.72
N TYR A 109 11.97 9.53 10.04
CA TYR A 109 10.81 9.33 10.92
C TYR A 109 9.80 10.49 10.82
N GLU A 110 10.26 11.73 10.87
CA GLU A 110 9.41 12.92 10.73
C GLU A 110 8.80 13.02 9.32
N LEU A 111 9.52 12.66 8.25
CA LEU A 111 8.94 12.62 6.90
C LEU A 111 7.81 11.57 6.79
N TYR A 112 7.99 10.38 7.36
CA TYR A 112 6.91 9.40 7.47
C TYR A 112 5.71 9.98 8.24
N GLY A 113 5.95 10.64 9.37
CA GLY A 113 4.90 11.27 10.18
C GLY A 113 4.22 12.47 9.51
N ASN A 114 4.92 13.23 8.67
CA ASN A 114 4.42 14.49 8.13
C ASN A 114 3.75 14.28 6.78
N ILE A 115 4.51 13.79 5.79
CA ILE A 115 4.06 13.67 4.40
C ILE A 115 3.48 12.28 4.07
N TYR A 116 3.46 11.35 5.03
CA TYR A 116 2.88 10.01 4.87
C TYR A 116 2.23 9.47 6.18
N HIS A 117 1.41 10.28 6.85
CA HIS A 117 0.86 9.90 8.15
C HIS A 117 -0.21 8.81 8.04
N GLN A 118 0.07 7.65 8.62
CA GLN A 118 -0.86 6.52 8.70
C GLN A 118 -1.52 6.19 7.35
N GLY A 119 -0.72 6.10 6.29
CA GLY A 119 -1.21 5.80 4.95
C GLY A 119 -1.76 7.01 4.21
N THR A 120 -1.99 8.15 4.85
CA THR A 120 -2.55 9.34 4.20
C THR A 120 -1.45 10.14 3.50
N ARG A 121 -1.73 10.59 2.27
CA ARG A 121 -0.87 11.52 1.54
C ARG A 121 -1.52 12.90 1.51
N TYR A 122 -0.69 13.92 1.44
CA TYR A 122 -1.05 15.33 1.58
C TYR A 122 -0.57 16.15 0.38
N GLU A 123 -0.90 17.43 0.36
CA GLU A 123 -0.44 18.34 -0.70
C GLU A 123 1.09 18.32 -0.80
N ALA A 124 1.79 18.43 0.33
CA ALA A 124 3.26 18.42 0.38
C ALA A 124 3.91 17.11 -0.10
N SER A 125 3.19 15.98 -0.06
CA SER A 125 3.73 14.66 -0.45
C SER A 125 4.23 14.66 -1.89
N ALA A 126 3.41 15.16 -2.83
CA ALA A 126 3.79 15.19 -4.25
C ALA A 126 4.94 16.17 -4.52
N TYR A 127 5.01 17.28 -3.77
CA TYR A 127 6.08 18.28 -3.91
C TYR A 127 7.43 17.80 -3.37
N ALA A 128 7.44 16.89 -2.39
CA ALA A 128 8.68 16.31 -1.85
C ALA A 128 9.35 15.31 -2.82
N VAL A 129 8.56 14.59 -3.62
CA VAL A 129 9.03 13.48 -4.45
C VAL A 129 10.19 13.85 -5.39
N PRO A 130 10.15 14.96 -6.16
CA PRO A 130 11.28 15.32 -7.04
C PRO A 130 12.61 15.41 -6.30
N PHE A 131 12.63 15.91 -5.06
CA PHE A 131 13.85 16.03 -4.27
C PHE A 131 14.30 14.70 -3.66
N LEU A 132 13.36 13.83 -3.28
CA LEU A 132 13.66 12.45 -2.89
C LEU A 132 14.27 11.67 -4.07
N LEU A 133 13.80 11.90 -5.29
CA LEU A 133 14.39 11.33 -6.51
C LEU A 133 15.80 11.88 -6.77
N GLU A 134 16.07 13.16 -6.48
CA GLU A 134 17.44 13.69 -6.55
C GLU A 134 18.39 13.04 -5.53
N LEU A 135 17.89 12.81 -4.30
CA LEU A 135 18.64 12.09 -3.28
C LEU A 135 18.97 10.66 -3.76
N LEU A 136 17.98 9.96 -4.33
CA LEU A 136 18.18 8.63 -4.89
C LEU A 136 19.18 8.62 -6.05
N ALA A 137 19.15 9.64 -6.91
CA ALA A 137 20.05 9.76 -8.06
C ALA A 137 21.52 10.02 -7.69
N ASP A 138 21.80 10.48 -6.46
CA ASP A 138 23.17 10.68 -5.97
C ASP A 138 23.67 9.42 -5.24
N PRO A 139 24.67 8.70 -5.78
CA PRO A 139 25.25 7.53 -5.11
C PRO A 139 25.89 7.83 -3.75
N ALA A 140 26.17 9.10 -3.44
CA ALA A 140 26.71 9.52 -2.14
C ALA A 140 25.64 9.68 -1.05
N THR A 141 24.35 9.59 -1.39
CA THR A 141 23.26 9.62 -0.41
C THR A 141 23.31 8.33 0.44
N PRO A 142 23.40 8.43 1.78
CA PRO A 142 23.31 7.27 2.66
C PRO A 142 21.93 6.61 2.57
N ALA A 143 21.86 5.29 2.78
CA ALA A 143 20.60 4.54 2.91
C ALA A 143 19.58 4.81 1.76
N ARG A 144 20.05 4.76 0.50
CA ARG A 144 19.18 4.98 -0.67
C ARG A 144 17.98 4.03 -0.73
N HIS A 145 18.09 2.84 -0.15
CA HIS A 145 16.97 1.90 -0.05
C HIS A 145 15.80 2.47 0.77
N GLU A 146 16.05 3.15 1.91
CA GLU A 146 15.00 3.80 2.71
C GLU A 146 14.30 4.93 1.94
N VAL A 147 15.03 5.65 1.07
CA VAL A 147 14.45 6.67 0.19
C VAL A 147 13.49 6.03 -0.83
N ILE A 148 13.84 4.87 -1.39
CA ILE A 148 12.95 4.12 -2.29
C ILE A 148 11.73 3.58 -1.53
N GLN A 149 11.89 3.12 -0.30
CA GLN A 149 10.80 2.67 0.55
C GLN A 149 9.79 3.82 0.80
N LEU A 150 10.28 5.00 1.18
CA LEU A 150 9.43 6.20 1.33
C LEU A 150 8.73 6.57 0.02
N LEU A 151 9.44 6.56 -1.12
CA LEU A 151 8.84 6.82 -2.43
C LEU A 151 7.71 5.82 -2.75
N SER A 152 7.89 4.54 -2.41
CA SER A 152 6.87 3.50 -2.58
C SER A 152 5.64 3.76 -1.71
N CYS A 153 5.84 4.11 -0.43
CA CYS A 153 4.76 4.51 0.47
C CYS A 153 4.01 5.76 -0.02
N LEU A 154 4.71 6.76 -0.54
CA LEU A 154 4.09 7.95 -1.11
C LEU A 154 3.23 7.60 -2.35
N ALA A 155 3.73 6.70 -3.20
CA ALA A 155 3.02 6.29 -4.40
C ALA A 155 1.74 5.50 -4.09
N VAL A 156 1.85 4.44 -3.29
CA VAL A 156 0.75 3.46 -3.14
C VAL A 156 0.19 3.33 -1.72
N GLY A 157 0.83 3.92 -0.72
CA GLY A 157 0.33 3.93 0.65
C GLY A 157 0.77 2.71 1.45
N TYR A 158 -0.19 2.04 2.11
CA TYR A 158 0.04 0.77 2.80
C TYR A 158 0.13 -0.43 1.84
N THR A 159 -0.21 -0.26 0.57
CA THR A 159 -0.14 -1.32 -0.44
C THR A 159 1.23 -1.99 -0.62
N PRO A 160 2.40 -1.42 -0.25
CA PRO A 160 3.64 -2.21 -0.19
C PRO A 160 3.53 -3.41 0.75
N TYR A 161 2.58 -3.40 1.70
CA TYR A 161 2.33 -4.42 2.71
C TYR A 161 1.12 -5.32 2.43
N ASP A 162 0.31 -4.96 1.43
CA ASP A 162 -0.87 -5.70 0.98
C ASP A 162 -0.77 -5.89 -0.54
N ILE A 163 -0.63 -7.13 -1.03
CA ILE A 163 -0.56 -7.42 -2.47
C ILE A 163 -2.00 -7.60 -2.98
N PRO A 164 -2.68 -6.57 -3.55
CA PRO A 164 -4.04 -6.70 -4.03
C PRO A 164 -4.09 -7.66 -5.22
N ALA A 165 -5.08 -8.54 -5.21
CA ALA A 165 -5.45 -9.26 -6.41
C ALA A 165 -5.88 -8.26 -7.50
N GLY A 166 -5.31 -8.38 -8.69
CA GLY A 166 -5.51 -7.44 -9.80
C GLY A 166 -4.54 -6.24 -9.83
N GLY A 167 -3.61 -6.14 -8.87
CA GLY A 167 -2.62 -5.06 -8.82
C GLY A 167 -3.18 -3.73 -8.29
N PHE A 168 -2.43 -2.64 -8.45
CA PHE A 168 -2.83 -1.32 -7.95
C PHE A 168 -3.91 -0.70 -8.87
N PRO A 169 -5.08 -0.29 -8.34
CA PRO A 169 -6.25 0.11 -9.14
C PRO A 169 -6.14 1.55 -9.69
N ILE A 170 -5.00 1.90 -10.29
CA ILE A 170 -4.70 3.27 -10.75
C ILE A 170 -5.72 3.78 -11.79
N ALA A 171 -6.21 2.91 -12.67
CA ALA A 171 -7.19 3.28 -13.69
C ALA A 171 -8.53 3.70 -13.05
N GLU A 172 -8.99 2.96 -12.02
CA GLU A 172 -10.22 3.28 -11.29
C GLU A 172 -10.06 4.58 -10.51
N ILE A 173 -8.94 4.76 -9.81
CA ILE A 173 -8.61 6.00 -9.08
C ILE A 173 -8.66 7.22 -10.02
N ARG A 174 -8.03 7.13 -11.20
CA ARG A 174 -8.07 8.21 -12.20
C ARG A 174 -9.49 8.50 -12.67
N ASN A 175 -10.27 7.45 -12.95
CA ASN A 175 -11.65 7.58 -13.44
C ASN A 175 -12.56 8.26 -12.42
N ASP A 176 -12.47 7.85 -11.15
CA ASP A 176 -13.25 8.42 -10.04
C ASP A 176 -12.93 9.89 -9.82
N LEU A 177 -11.64 10.25 -9.79
CA LEU A 177 -11.22 11.64 -9.60
C LEU A 177 -11.57 12.54 -10.80
N ALA A 178 -11.57 12.00 -12.03
CA ALA A 178 -11.98 12.73 -13.22
C ALA A 178 -13.47 13.13 -13.21
N GLN A 179 -14.31 12.49 -12.40
CA GLN A 179 -15.72 12.86 -12.25
C GLN A 179 -15.94 14.12 -11.39
N VAL A 180 -14.92 14.57 -10.65
CA VAL A 180 -15.05 15.70 -9.72
C VAL A 180 -14.59 17.01 -10.39
N PRO A 181 -15.45 18.04 -10.47
CA PRO A 181 -15.09 19.31 -11.11
C PRO A 181 -13.95 20.06 -10.41
N GLU A 182 -13.11 20.75 -11.19
CA GLU A 182 -11.96 21.50 -10.66
C GLU A 182 -12.33 22.61 -9.66
N GLU A 183 -13.50 23.22 -9.81
CA GLU A 183 -14.00 24.18 -8.82
C GLU A 183 -14.27 23.55 -7.44
N THR A 184 -14.76 22.31 -7.42
CA THR A 184 -14.99 21.55 -6.19
C THR A 184 -13.67 21.33 -5.45
N TRP A 185 -12.63 20.95 -6.20
CA TRP A 185 -11.30 20.73 -5.66
C TRP A 185 -10.68 22.00 -5.07
N ARG A 186 -10.77 23.13 -5.78
CA ARG A 186 -10.31 24.44 -5.26
C ARG A 186 -11.03 24.79 -3.96
N ARG A 187 -12.36 24.62 -3.91
CA ARG A 187 -13.16 24.91 -2.73
C ARG A 187 -12.78 24.03 -1.54
N TRP A 188 -12.65 22.72 -1.73
CA TRP A 188 -12.27 21.79 -0.66
C TRP A 188 -10.85 22.05 -0.15
N SER A 189 -9.91 22.30 -1.05
CA SER A 189 -8.51 22.62 -0.69
C SER A 189 -8.46 23.92 0.14
N GLN A 190 -9.14 24.99 -0.30
CA GLN A 190 -9.19 26.23 0.46
C GLN A 190 -9.86 26.05 1.83
N ALA A 191 -10.99 25.33 1.89
CA ALA A 191 -11.68 25.08 3.14
C ALA A 191 -10.81 24.33 4.15
N MET A 192 -10.00 23.36 3.68
CA MET A 192 -9.03 22.66 4.53
C MET A 192 -7.90 23.57 4.99
N LYS A 193 -7.34 24.43 4.13
CA LYS A 193 -6.32 25.42 4.51
C LYS A 193 -6.84 26.39 5.58
N ASP A 194 -8.01 26.98 5.36
CA ASP A 194 -8.68 27.86 6.34
C ASP A 194 -8.97 27.15 7.67
N TRP A 195 -9.23 25.84 7.62
CA TRP A 195 -9.45 25.04 8.82
C TRP A 195 -8.13 24.82 9.58
N TYR A 196 -7.05 24.46 8.88
CA TYR A 196 -5.70 24.29 9.46
C TYR A 196 -5.19 25.56 10.12
N GLU A 197 -5.35 26.72 9.49
CA GLU A 197 -4.98 28.03 10.04
C GLU A 197 -5.65 28.32 11.38
N VAL A 198 -6.92 27.91 11.54
CA VAL A 198 -7.64 28.10 12.80
C VAL A 198 -7.17 27.09 13.85
N VAL A 199 -7.09 25.80 13.51
CA VAL A 199 -6.77 24.77 14.51
C VAL A 199 -5.31 24.82 14.98
N SER A 200 -4.38 25.30 14.15
CA SER A 200 -2.98 25.52 14.54
C SER A 200 -2.82 26.57 15.66
N THR A 201 -3.80 27.48 15.83
CA THR A 201 -3.83 28.43 16.96
C THR A 201 -4.35 27.82 18.27
N GLY A 202 -4.60 26.51 18.31
CA GLY A 202 -5.18 25.80 19.45
C GLY A 202 -6.71 25.90 19.54
N GLN A 203 -7.36 26.56 18.58
CA GLN A 203 -8.83 26.64 18.52
C GLN A 203 -9.43 25.34 18.00
N ARG A 204 -10.55 24.91 18.57
CA ARG A 204 -11.28 23.71 18.12
C ARG A 204 -12.32 24.10 17.07
N ARG A 205 -12.20 23.51 15.87
CA ARG A 205 -13.17 23.69 14.78
C ARG A 205 -13.52 22.33 14.17
N PRO A 206 -14.80 22.04 13.87
CA PRO A 206 -15.15 20.80 13.16
C PRO A 206 -14.52 20.79 11.77
N LEU A 207 -14.20 19.60 11.27
CA LEU A 207 -13.71 19.43 9.90
C LEU A 207 -14.72 20.03 8.90
N PRO A 208 -14.25 20.75 7.87
CA PRO A 208 -15.11 21.45 6.92
C PRO A 208 -15.70 20.52 5.86
N LEU A 209 -15.18 19.29 5.74
CA LEU A 209 -15.57 18.28 4.77
C LEU A 209 -16.26 17.10 5.44
N THR A 210 -17.25 16.52 4.76
CA THR A 210 -17.80 15.22 5.15
C THR A 210 -16.76 14.11 4.93
N LYS A 211 -16.99 12.93 5.53
CA LYS A 211 -16.07 11.78 5.40
C LYS A 211 -15.85 11.36 3.93
N PRO A 212 -16.87 11.27 3.05
CA PRO A 212 -16.65 10.94 1.64
C PRO A 212 -15.86 12.01 0.87
N GLU A 213 -16.15 13.30 1.09
CA GLU A 213 -15.45 14.40 0.42
C GLU A 213 -13.97 14.45 0.79
N ARG A 214 -13.66 14.26 2.08
CA ARG A 214 -12.28 14.19 2.56
C ARG A 214 -11.53 13.00 1.95
N ARG A 215 -12.16 11.81 1.88
CA ARG A 215 -11.55 10.64 1.23
C ARG A 215 -11.19 10.92 -0.22
N LEU A 216 -12.08 11.58 -0.98
CA LEU A 216 -11.78 11.97 -2.36
C LEU A 216 -10.62 12.97 -2.45
N LEU A 217 -10.53 13.93 -1.53
CA LEU A 217 -9.41 14.87 -1.47
C LEU A 217 -8.07 14.17 -1.14
N GLU A 218 -8.07 13.28 -0.15
CA GLU A 218 -6.91 12.43 0.20
C GLU A 218 -6.49 11.56 -1.00
N THR A 219 -7.44 10.95 -1.71
CA THR A 219 -7.17 10.19 -2.94
C THR A 219 -6.58 11.06 -4.05
N ARG A 220 -7.01 12.33 -4.18
CA ARG A 220 -6.40 13.29 -5.13
C ARG A 220 -4.93 13.54 -4.78
N HIS A 221 -4.59 13.71 -3.51
CA HIS A 221 -3.20 13.86 -3.08
C HIS A 221 -2.39 12.59 -3.30
N ALA A 222 -2.97 11.42 -3.03
CA ALA A 222 -2.35 10.12 -3.31
C ALA A 222 -2.05 9.95 -4.81
N LEU A 223 -2.98 10.31 -5.71
CA LEU A 223 -2.75 10.25 -7.16
C LEU A 223 -1.64 11.21 -7.60
N ALA A 224 -1.59 12.43 -7.04
CA ALA A 224 -0.53 13.39 -7.34
C ALA A 224 0.85 12.88 -6.90
N ALA A 225 0.94 12.25 -5.72
CA ALA A 225 2.17 11.61 -5.25
C ALA A 225 2.56 10.41 -6.12
N TYR A 226 1.61 9.56 -6.49
CA TYR A 226 1.82 8.45 -7.44
C TYR A 226 2.41 8.94 -8.77
N ASP A 227 1.81 9.98 -9.37
CA ASP A 227 2.29 10.54 -10.65
C ASP A 227 3.69 11.14 -10.53
N ALA A 228 3.98 11.81 -9.40
CA ALA A 228 5.32 12.34 -9.15
C ALA A 228 6.37 11.21 -9.03
N VAL A 229 6.05 10.09 -8.37
CA VAL A 229 6.98 8.95 -8.23
C VAL A 229 7.10 8.21 -9.56
N ARG A 230 6.00 8.06 -10.30
CA ARG A 230 5.97 7.45 -11.64
C ARG A 230 6.94 8.15 -12.59
N ALA A 231 7.07 9.47 -12.52
CA ALA A 231 8.05 10.23 -13.30
C ALA A 231 9.51 9.79 -13.04
N GLY A 232 9.78 9.20 -11.88
CA GLY A 232 11.06 8.62 -11.46
C GLY A 232 11.29 7.17 -11.89
N VAL A 233 10.35 6.50 -12.58
CA VAL A 233 10.51 5.09 -13.01
C VAL A 233 11.81 4.82 -13.77
N PRO A 234 12.29 5.68 -14.70
CA PRO A 234 13.59 5.48 -15.34
C PRO A 234 14.77 5.41 -14.36
N LEU A 235 14.73 6.20 -13.27
CA LEU A 235 15.74 6.16 -12.21
C LEU A 235 15.64 4.86 -11.40
N LEU A 236 14.43 4.46 -11.01
CA LEU A 236 14.19 3.19 -10.31
C LEU A 236 14.66 1.99 -11.15
N LEU A 237 14.44 2.00 -12.47
CA LEU A 237 14.96 0.97 -13.37
C LEU A 237 16.50 0.91 -13.37
N SER A 238 17.18 2.04 -13.18
CA SER A 238 18.64 2.07 -13.08
C SER A 238 19.15 1.47 -11.76
N CYS A 239 18.35 1.57 -10.68
CA CYS A 239 18.65 0.99 -9.37
C CYS A 239 18.65 -0.55 -9.38
N LEU A 240 18.04 -1.20 -10.38
CA LEU A 240 18.11 -2.66 -10.54
C LEU A 240 19.53 -3.19 -10.84
N ALA A 241 20.45 -2.31 -11.23
CA ALA A 241 21.86 -2.61 -11.44
C ALA A 241 22.77 -2.08 -10.32
N ASP A 242 22.20 -1.60 -9.21
CA ASP A 242 22.97 -1.08 -8.09
C ASP A 242 23.78 -2.19 -7.40
N PRO A 243 25.02 -1.92 -6.94
CA PRO A 243 25.80 -2.90 -6.18
C PRO A 243 25.17 -3.25 -4.82
N ASP A 244 24.32 -2.37 -4.26
CA ASP A 244 23.62 -2.61 -3.02
C ASP A 244 22.35 -3.46 -3.25
N ALA A 245 22.31 -4.65 -2.65
CA ALA A 245 21.20 -5.58 -2.79
C ALA A 245 19.89 -5.04 -2.19
N GLU A 246 19.96 -4.19 -1.15
CA GLU A 246 18.79 -3.56 -0.55
C GLU A 246 18.17 -2.55 -1.53
N VAL A 247 19.02 -1.76 -2.22
CA VAL A 247 18.57 -0.84 -3.27
C VAL A 247 17.92 -1.58 -4.43
N VAL A 248 18.48 -2.72 -4.84
CA VAL A 248 17.89 -3.56 -5.91
C VAL A 248 16.53 -4.11 -5.47
N GLY A 249 16.42 -4.61 -4.24
CA GLY A 249 15.16 -5.12 -3.67
C GLY A 249 14.08 -4.05 -3.65
N GLU A 250 14.35 -2.91 -3.03
CA GLU A 250 13.40 -1.80 -2.95
C GLU A 250 13.02 -1.24 -4.33
N ALA A 251 13.95 -1.23 -5.28
CA ALA A 251 13.63 -0.83 -6.65
C ALA A 251 12.64 -1.80 -7.33
N ILE A 252 12.80 -3.12 -7.16
CA ILE A 252 11.83 -4.10 -7.66
C ILE A 252 10.45 -3.86 -7.03
N HIS A 253 10.42 -3.56 -5.73
CA HIS A 253 9.20 -3.33 -4.99
C HIS A 253 8.47 -2.08 -5.46
N ALA A 254 9.18 -0.97 -5.57
CA ALA A 254 8.63 0.28 -6.10
C ALA A 254 8.06 0.10 -7.50
N LEU A 255 8.81 -0.57 -8.39
CA LEU A 255 8.43 -0.75 -9.80
C LEU A 255 7.17 -1.60 -9.99
N ALA A 256 6.84 -2.48 -9.05
CA ALA A 256 5.71 -3.39 -9.17
C ALA A 256 4.34 -2.67 -9.30
N TRP A 257 4.28 -1.43 -8.83
CA TRP A 257 3.04 -0.67 -8.71
C TRP A 257 2.75 0.25 -9.91
N PHE A 258 3.66 0.31 -10.88
CA PHE A 258 3.55 1.18 -12.06
C PHE A 258 3.14 0.38 -13.31
N SER A 259 1.95 -0.21 -13.28
CA SER A 259 1.40 -0.96 -14.43
C SER A 259 1.29 -0.12 -15.70
N GLU A 260 1.11 1.21 -15.57
CA GLU A 260 1.14 2.14 -16.71
C GLU A 260 2.51 2.20 -17.41
N GLU A 261 3.60 1.83 -16.71
CA GLU A 261 4.97 1.77 -17.24
C GLU A 261 5.42 0.34 -17.57
N MET A 262 4.49 -0.62 -17.61
CA MET A 262 4.74 -2.05 -17.83
C MET A 262 5.72 -2.34 -18.98
N THR A 263 5.58 -1.64 -20.11
CA THR A 263 6.41 -1.86 -21.31
C THR A 263 7.91 -1.68 -21.00
N SER A 264 8.25 -0.74 -20.11
CA SER A 264 9.63 -0.44 -19.71
C SER A 264 10.11 -1.36 -18.57
N ILE A 265 9.21 -1.72 -17.66
CA ILE A 265 9.52 -2.45 -16.42
C ILE A 265 9.63 -3.95 -16.66
N ARG A 266 8.64 -4.54 -17.34
CA ARG A 266 8.47 -5.99 -17.48
C ARG A 266 9.70 -6.70 -18.05
N PRO A 267 10.40 -6.20 -19.10
CA PRO A 267 11.59 -6.88 -19.60
C PRO A 267 12.70 -7.00 -18.54
N ARG A 268 12.88 -5.98 -17.68
CA ARG A 268 13.91 -6.00 -16.62
C ARG A 268 13.58 -7.00 -15.53
N LEU A 269 12.30 -7.09 -15.15
CA LEU A 269 11.86 -8.08 -14.17
C LEU A 269 12.00 -9.50 -14.72
N LEU A 270 11.73 -9.73 -16.01
CA LEU A 270 11.96 -11.02 -16.66
C LEU A 270 13.45 -11.39 -16.69
N ASP A 271 14.34 -10.44 -16.99
CA ASP A 271 15.78 -10.66 -16.95
C ASP A 271 16.24 -11.12 -15.55
N ILE A 272 15.75 -10.46 -14.48
CA ILE A 272 16.07 -10.81 -13.09
C ILE A 272 15.47 -12.16 -12.69
N ALA A 273 14.18 -12.39 -12.97
CA ALA A 273 13.49 -13.62 -12.61
C ALA A 273 14.05 -14.85 -13.37
N SER A 274 14.67 -14.63 -14.53
CA SER A 274 15.26 -15.68 -15.35
C SER A 274 16.68 -16.07 -14.94
N ASP A 275 17.35 -15.25 -14.12
CA ASP A 275 18.76 -15.41 -13.76
C ASP A 275 18.96 -16.29 -12.53
N ASP A 276 19.27 -17.57 -12.75
CA ASP A 276 19.51 -18.56 -11.70
C ASP A 276 20.76 -18.25 -10.83
N GLN A 277 21.57 -17.24 -11.18
CA GLN A 277 22.70 -16.80 -10.35
C GLN A 277 22.33 -15.74 -9.31
N ARG A 278 21.12 -15.16 -9.40
CA ARG A 278 20.64 -14.17 -8.43
C ARG A 278 20.18 -14.86 -7.14
N PRO A 279 20.23 -14.16 -5.99
CA PRO A 279 19.64 -14.66 -4.76
C PRO A 279 18.15 -14.97 -4.94
N ALA A 280 17.67 -16.06 -4.34
CA ALA A 280 16.28 -16.49 -4.43
C ALA A 280 15.30 -15.38 -4.00
N GLN A 281 15.68 -14.58 -3.01
CA GLN A 281 14.89 -13.42 -2.54
C GLN A 281 14.65 -12.41 -3.67
N THR A 282 15.70 -12.06 -4.43
CA THR A 282 15.61 -11.12 -5.56
C THR A 282 14.78 -11.70 -6.71
N VAL A 283 14.93 -13.00 -6.99
CA VAL A 283 14.12 -13.70 -8.01
C VAL A 283 12.65 -13.73 -7.60
N GLY A 284 12.35 -14.08 -6.34
CA GLY A 284 11.00 -14.06 -5.78
C GLY A 284 10.36 -12.67 -5.86
N ALA A 285 11.13 -11.61 -5.59
CA ALA A 285 10.71 -10.21 -5.76
C ALA A 285 10.23 -9.95 -7.18
N ALA A 286 11.08 -10.32 -8.15
CA ALA A 286 10.82 -10.07 -9.55
C ALA A 286 9.60 -10.87 -10.04
N LEU A 287 9.40 -12.10 -9.56
CA LEU A 287 8.23 -12.92 -9.88
C LEU A 287 6.93 -12.25 -9.40
N VAL A 288 6.86 -11.83 -8.13
CA VAL A 288 5.67 -11.13 -7.61
C VAL A 288 5.44 -9.82 -8.36
N ALA A 289 6.49 -9.03 -8.59
CA ALA A 289 6.42 -7.78 -9.34
C ALA A 289 5.94 -8.00 -10.79
N LEU A 290 6.35 -9.10 -11.45
CA LEU A 290 5.85 -9.47 -12.78
C LEU A 290 4.34 -9.73 -12.78
N GLY A 291 3.82 -10.33 -11.72
CA GLY A 291 2.39 -10.52 -11.52
C GLY A 291 1.65 -9.19 -11.38
N LEU A 292 2.16 -8.30 -10.53
CA LEU A 292 1.53 -7.02 -10.19
C LEU A 292 1.56 -5.98 -11.32
N VAL A 293 2.69 -5.87 -12.04
CA VAL A 293 2.80 -4.99 -13.22
C VAL A 293 1.89 -5.48 -14.34
N GLY A 294 1.61 -6.78 -14.39
CA GLY A 294 0.76 -7.41 -15.38
C GLY A 294 1.43 -7.59 -16.74
N GLY A 295 0.61 -7.89 -17.75
CA GLY A 295 1.02 -8.11 -19.14
C GLY A 295 0.71 -9.50 -19.64
N ALA A 296 0.98 -9.75 -20.92
CA ALA A 296 0.62 -11.02 -21.56
C ALA A 296 1.38 -12.21 -20.96
N LEU A 297 0.64 -13.25 -20.60
CA LEU A 297 1.17 -14.56 -20.21
C LEU A 297 1.59 -15.34 -21.47
N THR A 298 2.76 -15.02 -22.01
CA THR A 298 3.35 -15.75 -23.13
C THR A 298 3.95 -17.09 -22.68
N GLN A 299 4.12 -18.05 -23.59
CA GLN A 299 4.71 -19.36 -23.25
C GLN A 299 6.04 -19.28 -22.46
N PRO A 300 7.02 -18.43 -22.82
CA PRO A 300 8.26 -18.33 -22.04
C PRO A 300 8.04 -17.86 -20.59
N VAL A 301 7.01 -17.04 -20.36
CA VAL A 301 6.64 -16.59 -19.00
C VAL A 301 5.96 -17.73 -18.26
N ALA A 302 5.03 -18.46 -18.89
CA ALA A 302 4.44 -19.66 -18.29
C ALA A 302 5.51 -20.68 -17.90
N ASP A 303 6.47 -20.98 -18.79
CA ASP A 303 7.58 -21.90 -18.51
C ASP A 303 8.46 -21.43 -17.33
N LEU A 304 8.71 -20.11 -17.24
CA LEU A 304 9.42 -19.48 -16.12
C LEU A 304 8.67 -19.61 -14.79
N LEU A 305 7.35 -19.49 -14.80
CA LEU A 305 6.55 -19.65 -13.59
C LEU A 305 6.45 -21.13 -13.20
N ASP A 306 6.21 -22.03 -14.16
CA ASP A 306 6.11 -23.48 -13.94
C ASP A 306 7.39 -24.09 -13.39
N ARG A 307 8.57 -23.68 -13.91
CA ARG A 307 9.85 -24.18 -13.39
C ARG A 307 10.08 -23.77 -11.92
N ASN A 308 9.69 -22.55 -11.55
CA ASN A 308 9.84 -22.07 -10.17
C ASN A 308 8.82 -22.73 -9.25
N LEU A 309 7.58 -22.91 -9.71
CA LEU A 309 6.52 -23.62 -9.00
C LEU A 309 6.86 -25.10 -8.75
N ALA A 310 7.55 -25.75 -9.69
CA ALA A 310 8.04 -27.12 -9.54
C ALA A 310 9.36 -27.23 -8.73
N GLY A 311 9.92 -26.10 -8.31
CA GLY A 311 11.19 -26.03 -7.58
C GLY A 311 11.13 -26.54 -6.14
N THR A 312 12.28 -26.55 -5.48
CA THR A 312 12.40 -26.98 -4.07
C THR A 312 12.33 -25.83 -3.07
N ASP A 313 12.55 -24.60 -3.53
CA ASP A 313 12.55 -23.41 -2.68
C ASP A 313 11.09 -22.95 -2.43
N PRO A 314 10.61 -22.97 -1.18
CA PRO A 314 9.21 -22.67 -0.86
C PRO A 314 8.83 -21.22 -1.20
N ASP A 315 9.74 -20.26 -1.03
CA ASP A 315 9.46 -18.84 -1.27
C ASP A 315 9.35 -18.56 -2.78
N LEU A 316 10.18 -19.22 -3.59
CA LEU A 316 10.08 -19.15 -5.05
C LEU A 316 8.81 -19.81 -5.58
N ARG A 317 8.40 -20.94 -5.01
CA ARG A 317 7.13 -21.57 -5.39
C ARG A 317 5.95 -20.66 -5.08
N TRP A 318 5.93 -20.07 -3.88
CA TRP A 318 4.91 -19.11 -3.48
C TRP A 318 4.87 -17.91 -4.42
N ALA A 319 6.03 -17.28 -4.69
CA ALA A 319 6.13 -16.13 -5.57
C ALA A 319 5.65 -16.45 -7.00
N ALA A 320 6.03 -17.62 -7.53
CA ALA A 320 5.56 -18.10 -8.82
C ALA A 320 4.04 -18.35 -8.85
N ALA A 321 3.47 -18.89 -7.77
CA ALA A 321 2.04 -19.13 -7.67
C ALA A 321 1.23 -17.82 -7.61
N VAL A 322 1.72 -16.82 -6.87
CA VAL A 322 1.14 -15.47 -6.85
C VAL A 322 1.20 -14.83 -8.24
N ALA A 323 2.36 -14.89 -8.90
CA ALA A 323 2.53 -14.35 -10.25
C ALA A 323 1.61 -15.04 -11.28
N TRP A 324 1.49 -16.37 -11.19
CA TRP A 324 0.57 -17.16 -11.99
C TRP A 324 -0.87 -16.67 -11.85
N ALA A 325 -1.36 -16.53 -10.62
CA ALA A 325 -2.72 -16.12 -10.36
C ALA A 325 -3.02 -14.70 -10.89
N GLN A 326 -2.11 -13.76 -10.65
CA GLN A 326 -2.26 -12.38 -11.11
C GLN A 326 -2.27 -12.25 -12.65
N LEU A 327 -1.49 -13.09 -13.36
CA LEU A 327 -1.39 -13.02 -14.83
C LEU A 327 -2.46 -13.85 -15.56
N ALA A 328 -2.86 -14.99 -14.99
CA ALA A 328 -3.81 -15.91 -15.62
C ALA A 328 -5.28 -15.56 -15.32
N GLY A 329 -5.55 -14.79 -14.26
CA GLY A 329 -6.92 -14.44 -13.88
C GLY A 329 -7.73 -15.68 -13.52
N GLU A 330 -8.77 -16.01 -14.28
CA GLU A 330 -9.62 -17.19 -14.03
C GLU A 330 -8.98 -18.53 -14.48
N GLU A 331 -7.89 -18.49 -15.24
CA GLU A 331 -7.22 -19.66 -15.80
C GLU A 331 -6.01 -20.13 -14.97
N VAL A 332 -6.02 -19.88 -13.65
CA VAL A 332 -4.91 -20.26 -12.77
C VAL A 332 -4.70 -21.79 -12.77
N PRO A 333 -3.47 -22.29 -12.99
CA PRO A 333 -3.19 -23.73 -12.93
C PRO A 333 -3.50 -24.35 -11.57
N GLU A 334 -4.01 -25.59 -11.56
CA GLU A 334 -4.32 -26.32 -10.31
C GLU A 334 -3.11 -26.43 -9.38
N ALA A 335 -1.89 -26.55 -9.92
CA ALA A 335 -0.66 -26.60 -9.13
C ALA A 335 -0.42 -25.28 -8.36
N ALA A 336 -0.67 -24.13 -8.99
CA ALA A 336 -0.52 -22.83 -8.34
C ALA A 336 -1.61 -22.63 -7.26
N ILE A 337 -2.86 -23.01 -7.57
CA ILE A 337 -3.96 -23.02 -6.59
C ILE A 337 -3.60 -23.91 -5.39
N ALA A 338 -3.02 -25.09 -5.63
CA ALA A 338 -2.63 -26.02 -4.56
C ALA A 338 -1.52 -25.46 -3.66
N GLU A 339 -0.52 -24.79 -4.24
CA GLU A 339 0.55 -24.12 -3.47
C GLU A 339 -0.04 -22.99 -2.63
N LEU A 340 -0.81 -22.07 -3.22
CA LEU A 340 -1.45 -20.97 -2.49
C LEU A 340 -2.35 -21.48 -1.37
N ARG A 341 -3.09 -22.57 -1.59
CA ARG A 341 -3.93 -23.21 -0.56
C ARG A 341 -3.07 -23.71 0.60
N GLY A 342 -1.90 -24.27 0.34
CA GLY A 342 -0.97 -24.73 1.38
C GLY A 342 -0.53 -23.59 2.30
N TRP A 343 -0.13 -22.47 1.70
CA TRP A 343 0.24 -21.25 2.44
C TRP A 343 -0.94 -20.65 3.20
N ALA A 344 -2.11 -20.52 2.56
CA ALA A 344 -3.32 -19.99 3.18
C ALA A 344 -3.83 -20.87 4.34
N ALA A 345 -3.64 -22.18 4.29
CA ALA A 345 -3.97 -23.09 5.40
C ALA A 345 -2.98 -22.95 6.58
N ALA A 346 -1.76 -22.46 6.32
CA ALA A 346 -0.72 -22.27 7.32
C ALA A 346 -0.79 -20.92 8.06
N VAL A 347 -1.75 -20.03 7.77
CA VAL A 347 -1.91 -18.70 8.40
C VAL A 347 -1.80 -18.73 9.94
N ARG A 348 -2.21 -19.84 10.58
CA ARG A 348 -2.21 -19.99 12.04
C ARG A 348 -0.91 -20.54 12.64
N GLN A 349 -0.01 -21.07 11.82
CA GLN A 349 1.30 -21.54 12.29
C GLN A 349 2.21 -20.31 12.34
N GLN A 350 2.62 -19.89 13.55
CA GLN A 350 3.36 -18.64 13.77
C GLN A 350 4.57 -18.49 12.82
N ASP A 351 4.60 -17.33 12.17
CA ASP A 351 5.69 -16.64 11.46
C ASP A 351 6.51 -17.51 10.49
N THR A 352 6.01 -17.62 9.25
CA THR A 352 6.80 -18.11 8.10
C THR A 352 7.88 -17.11 7.66
N GLY A 353 8.16 -16.06 8.43
CA GLY A 353 8.95 -14.91 8.03
C GLY A 353 8.10 -13.91 7.25
N GLN A 354 8.45 -12.63 7.40
CA GLN A 354 8.07 -11.61 6.44
C GLN A 354 8.72 -11.97 5.10
N THR A 355 7.95 -11.95 4.01
CA THR A 355 8.59 -11.91 2.69
C THR A 355 9.41 -10.64 2.58
N ILE A 356 10.25 -10.54 1.56
CA ILE A 356 10.83 -9.25 1.14
C ILE A 356 9.77 -8.14 0.97
N TRP A 357 8.48 -8.47 0.79
CA TRP A 357 7.37 -7.52 0.67
C TRP A 357 6.83 -7.07 2.02
N GLU A 358 7.45 -7.48 3.12
CA GLU A 358 6.98 -7.28 4.51
C GLU A 358 5.57 -7.85 4.78
N ALA A 359 4.89 -8.33 3.74
CA ALA A 359 3.63 -9.02 3.73
C ALA A 359 3.80 -10.48 4.14
N SER A 360 2.80 -10.99 4.85
CA SER A 360 2.70 -12.39 5.20
C SER A 360 2.33 -13.21 3.95
N PRO A 361 3.13 -14.22 3.56
CA PRO A 361 2.82 -15.06 2.40
C PRO A 361 1.45 -15.72 2.49
N SER A 362 1.04 -16.08 3.71
CA SER A 362 -0.20 -16.80 3.99
C SER A 362 -1.44 -15.93 3.81
N TYR A 363 -1.39 -14.66 4.22
CA TYR A 363 -2.49 -13.72 4.00
C TYR A 363 -2.63 -13.36 2.53
N VAL A 364 -1.52 -13.05 1.86
CA VAL A 364 -1.51 -12.80 0.41
C VAL A 364 -2.06 -14.00 -0.35
N ALA A 365 -1.66 -15.21 0.00
CA ALA A 365 -2.16 -16.42 -0.66
C ALA A 365 -3.68 -16.57 -0.50
N LEU A 366 -4.23 -16.24 0.67
CA LEU A 366 -5.67 -16.27 0.90
C LEU A 366 -6.41 -15.19 0.11
N ASP A 367 -5.86 -13.97 0.01
CA ASP A 367 -6.46 -12.89 -0.76
C ASP A 367 -6.43 -13.14 -2.27
N VAL A 368 -5.33 -13.71 -2.77
CA VAL A 368 -5.19 -14.15 -4.17
C VAL A 368 -6.20 -15.26 -4.47
N LEU A 369 -6.36 -16.25 -3.57
CA LEU A 369 -7.38 -17.29 -3.72
C LEU A 369 -8.80 -16.71 -3.67
N ASP A 370 -9.09 -15.73 -2.82
CA ASP A 370 -10.42 -15.10 -2.79
C ASP A 370 -10.78 -14.45 -4.12
N ALA A 371 -9.79 -13.91 -4.84
CA ALA A 371 -10.02 -13.25 -6.12
C ALA A 371 -10.09 -14.22 -7.30
N PHE A 372 -9.22 -15.23 -7.35
CA PHE A 372 -9.05 -16.06 -8.54
C PHE A 372 -9.50 -17.52 -8.35
N ALA A 373 -9.78 -17.95 -7.12
CA ALA A 373 -10.20 -19.31 -6.78
C ALA A 373 -11.18 -19.33 -5.58
N ALA A 374 -12.21 -18.48 -5.63
CA ALA A 374 -13.13 -18.24 -4.51
C ALA A 374 -13.70 -19.51 -3.83
N PRO A 375 -14.05 -20.60 -4.54
CA PRO A 375 -14.49 -21.84 -3.90
C PRO A 375 -13.41 -22.47 -3.00
N VAL A 376 -12.14 -22.41 -3.40
CA VAL A 376 -11.00 -22.92 -2.63
C VAL A 376 -10.77 -22.04 -1.40
N ALA A 377 -10.81 -20.72 -1.57
CA ALA A 377 -10.68 -19.78 -0.46
C ALA A 377 -11.81 -19.97 0.59
N ALA A 378 -13.06 -20.17 0.13
CA ALA A 378 -14.20 -20.44 1.00
C ALA A 378 -14.03 -21.73 1.81
N GLN A 379 -13.42 -22.76 1.24
CA GLN A 379 -13.07 -23.99 1.96
C GLN A 379 -11.99 -23.73 3.02
N VAL A 380 -10.89 -23.07 2.65
CA VAL A 380 -9.81 -22.72 3.59
C VAL A 380 -10.34 -21.89 4.76
N ARG A 381 -11.19 -20.89 4.49
CA ARG A 381 -11.84 -20.09 5.54
C ARG A 381 -12.74 -20.92 6.44
N SER A 382 -13.49 -21.88 5.87
CA SER A 382 -14.31 -22.81 6.65
C SER A 382 -13.47 -23.65 7.59
N ASP A 383 -12.33 -24.16 7.12
CA ASP A 383 -11.40 -24.96 7.93
C ASP A 383 -10.74 -24.12 9.03
N LEU A 384 -10.31 -22.89 8.72
CA LEU A 384 -9.75 -21.94 9.70
C LEU A 384 -10.76 -21.57 10.78
N VAL A 385 -12.00 -21.24 10.39
CA VAL A 385 -13.09 -20.93 11.33
C VAL A 385 -13.38 -22.14 12.23
N ALA A 386 -13.51 -23.33 11.66
CA ALA A 386 -13.73 -24.55 12.42
C ALA A 386 -12.59 -24.81 13.42
N ALA A 387 -11.33 -24.61 13.00
CA ALA A 387 -10.17 -24.77 13.86
C ALA A 387 -10.16 -23.77 15.02
N VAL A 388 -10.46 -22.49 14.77
CA VAL A 388 -10.50 -21.47 15.84
C VAL A 388 -11.67 -21.73 16.80
N LEU A 389 -12.86 -22.06 16.27
CA LEU A 389 -14.04 -22.36 17.10
C LEU A 389 -13.89 -23.62 17.98
N ALA A 390 -13.00 -24.55 17.60
CA ALA A 390 -12.70 -25.73 18.39
C ALA A 390 -11.76 -25.43 19.58
N GLU A 391 -11.15 -24.24 19.63
CA GLU A 391 -10.20 -23.87 20.67
C GLU A 391 -10.87 -23.19 21.85
N GLN A 392 -10.31 -23.42 23.04
CA GLN A 392 -10.66 -22.60 24.20
C GLN A 392 -9.90 -21.27 24.12
N PRO A 393 -10.58 -20.13 24.29
CA PRO A 393 -9.93 -18.84 24.17
C PRO A 393 -8.86 -18.68 25.26
N THR A 394 -7.64 -18.31 24.85
CA THR A 394 -6.55 -17.94 25.76
C THR A 394 -6.69 -16.53 26.32
N SER A 395 -7.77 -15.82 25.94
CA SER A 395 -8.16 -14.51 26.43
C SER A 395 -9.69 -14.40 26.54
N ASN A 396 -10.27 -13.21 26.35
CA ASN A 396 -11.72 -13.03 26.42
C ASN A 396 -12.41 -13.46 25.11
N TRP A 397 -13.72 -13.66 25.17
CA TRP A 397 -14.53 -14.06 24.03
C TRP A 397 -14.57 -13.00 22.93
N HIS A 398 -14.50 -11.71 23.29
CA HIS A 398 -14.37 -10.60 22.34
C HIS A 398 -13.21 -10.83 21.37
N ASN A 399 -12.00 -11.01 21.90
CA ASN A 399 -10.77 -11.19 21.13
C ASN A 399 -10.80 -12.46 20.28
N HIS A 400 -11.31 -13.55 20.86
CA HIS A 400 -11.45 -14.80 20.15
C HIS A 400 -12.39 -14.67 18.95
N PHE A 401 -13.52 -13.97 19.12
CA PHE A 401 -14.46 -13.73 18.03
C PHE A 401 -13.99 -12.70 17.01
N ASN A 402 -13.10 -11.75 17.36
CA ASN A 402 -12.43 -10.94 16.35
C ASN A 402 -11.65 -11.82 15.35
N VAL A 403 -10.98 -12.86 15.83
CA VAL A 403 -10.25 -13.80 14.95
C VAL A 403 -11.20 -14.65 14.12
N VAL A 404 -12.23 -15.25 14.74
CA VAL A 404 -13.24 -16.06 14.04
C VAL A 404 -13.92 -15.25 12.93
N LEU A 405 -14.38 -14.03 13.27
CA LEU A 405 -15.08 -13.17 12.33
C LEU A 405 -14.13 -12.59 11.28
N GLY A 406 -12.86 -12.33 11.60
CA GLY A 406 -11.85 -11.95 10.61
C GLY A 406 -11.69 -13.00 9.48
N TYR A 407 -11.76 -14.29 9.81
CA TYR A 407 -11.73 -15.34 8.77
C TYR A 407 -13.07 -15.52 8.05
N ALA A 408 -14.19 -15.51 8.79
CA ALA A 408 -15.52 -15.74 8.22
C ALA A 408 -16.03 -14.54 7.39
N PHE A 409 -15.64 -13.33 7.77
CA PHE A 409 -16.16 -12.06 7.25
C PHE A 409 -15.00 -11.09 6.95
N PRO A 410 -14.15 -11.38 5.93
CA PRO A 410 -12.91 -10.63 5.68
C PRO A 410 -13.10 -9.25 5.03
N ARG A 411 -14.15 -9.07 4.22
CA ARG A 411 -14.47 -7.80 3.53
C ARG A 411 -15.78 -7.30 4.08
N MET A 412 -15.74 -6.38 5.05
CA MET A 412 -16.94 -6.03 5.80
C MET A 412 -17.36 -4.59 5.67
N GLU A 413 -18.58 -4.47 5.16
CA GLU A 413 -19.46 -3.34 5.38
C GLU A 413 -20.27 -3.62 6.64
N SER A 414 -20.44 -2.61 7.49
CA SER A 414 -21.18 -2.69 8.76
C SER A 414 -22.68 -3.03 8.60
N ASP A 415 -23.18 -3.13 7.37
CA ASP A 415 -24.57 -3.38 7.01
C ASP A 415 -24.67 -4.15 5.69
N HIS A 416 -24.22 -5.41 5.68
CA HIS A 416 -24.28 -6.23 4.46
C HIS A 416 -25.72 -6.57 4.03
N GLY A 417 -26.74 -6.37 4.87
CA GLY A 417 -28.16 -6.65 4.58
C GLY A 417 -28.54 -8.12 4.33
N ARG A 418 -27.56 -9.01 4.11
CA ARG A 418 -27.76 -10.45 3.86
C ARG A 418 -28.47 -11.19 4.99
N GLY A 419 -29.44 -12.02 4.64
CA GLY A 419 -30.07 -13.00 5.52
C GLY A 419 -29.19 -14.23 5.76
N PHE A 420 -29.55 -15.05 6.75
CA PHE A 420 -28.74 -16.19 7.19
C PHE A 420 -28.47 -17.24 6.09
N GLU A 421 -29.45 -17.49 5.22
CA GLU A 421 -29.29 -18.44 4.11
C GLU A 421 -28.31 -17.96 3.03
N GLU A 422 -28.11 -16.64 2.91
CA GLU A 422 -27.21 -16.02 1.94
C GLU A 422 -25.75 -16.00 2.43
N LEU A 423 -25.49 -16.43 3.67
CA LEU A 423 -24.16 -16.52 4.23
C LEU A 423 -23.37 -17.70 3.63
N THR A 424 -22.04 -17.62 3.68
CA THR A 424 -21.17 -18.76 3.33
C THR A 424 -21.20 -19.84 4.43
N ALA A 425 -20.65 -21.03 4.14
CA ALA A 425 -20.57 -22.11 5.13
C ALA A 425 -19.80 -21.69 6.39
N ALA A 426 -18.65 -21.02 6.24
CA ALA A 426 -17.86 -20.49 7.34
C ALA A 426 -18.63 -19.47 8.19
N GLN A 427 -19.38 -18.56 7.53
CA GLN A 427 -20.19 -17.54 8.19
C GLN A 427 -21.35 -18.15 8.98
N ARG A 428 -22.07 -19.10 8.39
CA ARG A 428 -23.13 -19.84 9.08
C ARG A 428 -22.57 -20.64 10.26
N ALA A 429 -21.39 -21.25 10.13
CA ALA A 429 -20.76 -22.00 11.21
C ALA A 429 -20.44 -21.09 12.41
N ALA A 430 -19.90 -19.89 12.18
CA ALA A 430 -19.66 -18.92 13.25
C ALA A 430 -20.94 -18.49 13.96
N VAL A 431 -22.01 -18.19 13.21
CA VAL A 431 -23.31 -17.81 13.76
C VAL A 431 -23.98 -18.97 14.52
N ALA A 432 -23.99 -20.17 13.95
CA ALA A 432 -24.55 -21.37 14.58
C ALA A 432 -23.84 -21.70 15.89
N TRP A 433 -22.50 -21.62 15.91
CA TRP A 433 -21.73 -21.84 17.12
C TRP A 433 -22.13 -20.85 18.23
N LEU A 434 -22.33 -19.57 17.91
CA LEU A 434 -22.77 -18.56 18.89
C LEU A 434 -24.17 -18.86 19.45
N ILE A 435 -25.06 -19.42 18.62
CA ILE A 435 -26.40 -19.83 19.03
C ILE A 435 -26.33 -21.01 20.01
N ASP A 436 -25.46 -21.97 19.76
CA ASP A 436 -25.28 -23.16 20.61
C ASP A 436 -24.52 -22.84 21.91
N ASN A 437 -23.86 -21.68 21.99
CA ASN A 437 -23.03 -21.28 23.13
C ASN A 437 -23.49 -19.96 23.78
N PRO A 438 -24.73 -19.87 24.33
CA PRO A 438 -25.28 -18.62 24.89
C PRO A 438 -24.45 -18.02 26.04
N HIS A 439 -23.68 -18.86 26.73
CA HIS A 439 -22.84 -18.46 27.86
C HIS A 439 -21.75 -17.42 27.50
N VAL A 440 -21.42 -17.26 26.22
CA VAL A 440 -20.37 -16.31 25.77
C VAL A 440 -20.83 -14.84 25.75
N PHE A 441 -22.13 -14.55 25.82
CA PHE A 441 -22.70 -13.19 25.76
C PHE A 441 -22.56 -12.38 27.06
N GLY A 442 -21.58 -12.71 27.91
CA GLY A 442 -21.27 -11.98 29.14
C GLY A 442 -20.65 -10.59 28.92
N SER A 443 -20.08 -10.02 29.99
CA SER A 443 -19.49 -8.67 29.99
C SER A 443 -18.30 -8.47 29.04
N SER A 444 -17.63 -9.56 28.64
CA SER A 444 -16.50 -9.58 27.69
C SER A 444 -16.84 -10.35 26.41
N GLY A 445 -18.13 -10.40 26.07
CA GLY A 445 -18.66 -11.21 24.98
C GLY A 445 -18.38 -10.64 23.59
N PRO A 446 -18.96 -11.26 22.55
CA PRO A 446 -18.68 -10.94 21.15
C PRO A 446 -19.46 -9.72 20.64
N GLN A 447 -20.09 -8.90 21.48
CA GLN A 447 -21.01 -7.85 21.02
C GLN A 447 -20.31 -6.76 20.19
N GLY A 448 -19.08 -6.40 20.55
CA GLY A 448 -18.24 -5.48 19.77
C GLY A 448 -17.92 -6.04 18.38
N PRO A 449 -17.30 -7.24 18.29
CA PRO A 449 -17.01 -7.91 17.03
C PRO A 449 -18.27 -8.06 16.16
N LEU A 450 -19.36 -8.60 16.71
CA LEU A 450 -20.60 -8.78 15.97
C LEU A 450 -21.13 -7.47 15.38
N ARG A 451 -21.05 -6.36 16.14
CA ARG A 451 -21.47 -5.04 15.65
C ARG A 451 -20.59 -4.54 14.50
N GLN A 452 -19.27 -4.69 14.61
CA GLN A 452 -18.35 -4.34 13.53
C GLN A 452 -18.68 -5.11 12.25
N HIS A 453 -19.18 -6.33 12.44
CA HIS A 453 -19.56 -7.23 11.36
C HIS A 453 -21.06 -7.16 10.99
N GLY A 454 -21.81 -6.12 11.39
CA GLY A 454 -23.23 -5.97 11.00
C GLY A 454 -24.15 -7.11 11.46
N LEU A 455 -23.69 -7.95 12.39
CA LEU A 455 -24.43 -9.09 12.91
C LEU A 455 -25.24 -8.69 14.16
N PRO A 456 -26.36 -9.37 14.45
CA PRO A 456 -27.11 -9.14 15.68
C PRO A 456 -26.24 -9.34 16.93
N THR A 457 -26.31 -8.40 17.87
CA THR A 457 -25.39 -8.38 19.03
C THR A 457 -25.91 -9.10 20.27
N THR A 458 -27.12 -9.66 20.23
CA THR A 458 -27.72 -10.45 21.32
C THR A 458 -28.00 -11.87 20.86
N HIS A 459 -27.95 -12.83 21.80
CA HIS A 459 -28.23 -14.24 21.51
C HIS A 459 -29.62 -14.46 20.93
N GLU A 460 -30.64 -13.82 21.49
CA GLU A 460 -32.02 -13.88 20.99
C GLU A 460 -32.14 -13.35 19.56
N ALA A 461 -31.49 -12.22 19.25
CA ALA A 461 -31.52 -11.66 17.91
C ALA A 461 -30.75 -12.51 16.89
N LEU A 462 -29.68 -13.22 17.30
CA LEU A 462 -29.00 -14.19 16.42
C LEU A 462 -29.87 -15.40 16.12
N ARG A 463 -30.62 -15.91 17.10
CA ARG A 463 -31.61 -16.98 16.87
C ARG A 463 -32.70 -16.53 15.91
N ALA A 464 -33.19 -15.29 16.08
CA ALA A 464 -34.12 -14.65 15.15
C ALA A 464 -33.59 -14.61 13.72
N TYR A 465 -32.36 -14.13 13.60
CA TYR A 465 -31.66 -13.98 12.33
C TYR A 465 -31.47 -15.33 11.61
N ALA A 466 -31.18 -16.41 12.34
CA ALA A 466 -31.06 -17.77 11.81
C ALA A 466 -32.42 -18.47 11.59
N GLY A 467 -33.55 -17.79 11.78
CA GLY A 467 -34.89 -18.37 11.61
C GLY A 467 -35.28 -19.39 12.68
N LEU A 468 -34.59 -19.40 13.83
CA LEU A 468 -34.82 -20.35 14.94
C LEU A 468 -35.81 -19.83 15.99
N ILE A 469 -36.66 -18.85 15.63
CA ILE A 469 -37.80 -18.45 16.45
C ILE A 469 -39.01 -19.34 16.12
N GLY A 470 -39.31 -20.21 17.07
CA GLY A 470 -40.65 -20.66 17.44
C GLY A 470 -40.92 -20.27 18.88
#